data_AF-A0A7R6VMG1-F1
#
_entry.id   AF-A0A7R6VMG1-F1
#
_cell.length_a   1.000
_cell.length_b   1.000
_cell.length_c   1.000
_cell.angle_alpha   90.00
_cell.angle_beta   90.00
_cell.angle_gamma   90.00
#
_symmetry.space_group_name_H-M   'P 1'
#
loop_
_entity.id
_entity.type
_entity.pdbx_description
1 polymer ?
#
loop_
_entity_poly.entity_id
_entity_poly.type
_entity_poly.pdbx_seq_one_letter_code
_entity_poly.pdbx_strand_id
1 'polypeptide(L)'
;MKIDTYWDLNALSQIKSKADAAKAFEEEFLHILLKEVRKGLEKDSTLFGHDFSAKMYWDMFDMQIAKAISDSDQLGIKEYIQNALNIYEEKSK
;
A
#
# COMPACT_ATOMS: atom_id res chain seq x y z
N MET A 1 7.59 -16.43 8.28
CA MET A 1 6.93 -15.24 7.70
C MET A 1 7.67 -14.93 6.40
N LYS A 2 7.02 -15.04 5.23
CA LYS A 2 7.60 -14.61 3.96
C LYS A 2 7.37 -13.11 3.81
N ILE A 3 8.41 -12.36 3.48
CA ILE A 3 8.31 -10.93 3.17
C ILE A 3 8.05 -10.85 1.67
N ASP A 4 6.79 -10.58 1.30
CA ASP A 4 6.44 -10.29 -0.09
C ASP A 4 6.79 -8.82 -0.36
N THR A 5 7.55 -8.57 -1.42
CA THR A 5 8.10 -7.25 -1.75
C THR A 5 7.43 -6.68 -2.99
N TYR A 6 7.15 -5.37 -3.02
CA TYR A 6 6.42 -4.71 -4.11
C TYR A 6 7.08 -4.82 -5.50
N TRP A 7 8.40 -5.06 -5.56
CA TRP A 7 9.14 -5.25 -6.81
C TRP A 7 9.11 -6.68 -7.36
N ASP A 8 8.39 -7.61 -6.71
CA ASP A 8 8.14 -8.93 -7.28
C ASP A 8 7.07 -8.83 -8.39
N LEU A 9 7.53 -8.37 -9.55
CA LEU A 9 6.73 -8.20 -10.76
C LEU A 9 6.03 -9.51 -11.19
N ASN A 10 6.58 -10.67 -10.81
CA ASN A 10 5.94 -11.95 -11.09
C ASN A 10 4.67 -12.14 -10.27
N ALA A 11 4.65 -11.73 -9.00
CA ALA A 11 3.46 -11.77 -8.16
C ALA A 11 2.37 -10.82 -8.67
N LEU A 12 2.76 -9.61 -9.09
CA LEU A 12 1.85 -8.61 -9.66
C LEU A 12 1.22 -9.07 -10.99
N SER A 13 1.97 -9.77 -11.84
CA SER A 13 1.48 -10.31 -13.12
C SER A 13 0.44 -11.44 -12.96
N GLN A 14 0.33 -12.03 -11.77
CA GLN A 14 -0.59 -13.13 -11.46
C GLN A 14 -1.89 -12.65 -10.78
N ILE A 15 -2.04 -11.34 -10.51
CA ILE A 15 -3.26 -10.74 -9.96
C ILE A 15 -4.35 -10.82 -11.04
N LYS A 16 -5.24 -11.81 -10.93
CA LYS A 16 -6.24 -12.13 -11.97
C LYS A 16 -7.66 -11.67 -11.63
N SER A 17 -7.92 -11.21 -10.40
CA SER A 17 -9.24 -10.76 -9.99
C SER A 17 -9.27 -9.27 -9.64
N LYS A 18 -10.41 -8.62 -9.90
CA LYS A 18 -10.67 -7.23 -9.48
C LYS A 18 -10.56 -7.07 -7.97
N ALA A 19 -10.86 -8.13 -7.22
CA ALA A 19 -10.80 -8.11 -5.78
C ALA A 19 -9.36 -8.03 -5.28
N ASP A 20 -8.46 -8.79 -5.89
CA ASP A 20 -7.04 -8.77 -5.59
C ASP A 20 -6.41 -7.45 -6.03
N ALA A 21 -6.83 -6.89 -7.17
CA ALA A 21 -6.38 -5.58 -7.63
C ALA A 21 -6.81 -4.44 -6.70
N ALA A 22 -8.05 -4.46 -6.20
CA ALA A 22 -8.54 -3.48 -5.24
C ALA A 22 -7.81 -3.58 -3.88
N LYS A 23 -7.47 -4.80 -3.44
CA LYS A 23 -6.72 -5.02 -2.21
C LYS A 23 -5.26 -4.56 -2.34
N ALA A 24 -4.61 -4.87 -3.46
CA ALA A 24 -3.26 -4.38 -3.75
C ALA A 24 -3.22 -2.84 -3.84
N PHE A 25 -4.26 -2.22 -4.40
CA PHE A 25 -4.40 -0.77 -4.41
C PHE A 25 -4.53 -0.19 -2.99
N GLU A 26 -5.36 -0.80 -2.14
CA GLU A 26 -5.52 -0.36 -0.74
C GLU A 26 -4.20 -0.44 0.03
N GLU A 27 -3.46 -1.54 -0.10
CA GLU A 27 -2.15 -1.73 0.54
C GLU A 27 -1.16 -0.64 0.09
N GLU A 28 -1.04 -0.39 -1.21
CA GLU A 28 -0.14 0.64 -1.74
C GLU A 28 -0.58 2.05 -1.32
N PHE A 29 -1.88 2.33 -1.33
CA PHE A 29 -2.41 3.62 -0.89
C PHE A 29 -2.06 3.89 0.58
N LEU A 30 -2.23 2.90 1.45
CA LEU A 30 -1.86 2.99 2.86
C LEU A 30 -0.37 3.15 3.06
N HIS A 31 0.45 2.46 2.27
CA HIS A 31 1.91 2.63 2.29
C HIS A 31 2.31 4.07 1.98
N ILE A 32 1.77 4.64 0.89
CA ILE A 32 2.03 6.03 0.50
C ILE A 32 1.54 7.00 1.60
N LEU A 33 0.36 6.77 2.16
CA LEU A 33 -0.19 7.58 3.25
C LEU A 33 0.74 7.58 4.47
N LEU A 34 1.16 6.41 4.94
CA LEU A 34 2.06 6.26 6.09
C LEU A 34 3.41 6.95 5.84
N LYS A 35 3.94 6.80 4.62
CA LYS A 35 5.18 7.44 4.20
C LYS A 35 5.08 8.97 4.21
N GLU A 36 3.98 9.53 3.71
CA GLU A 36 3.74 10.98 3.73
C GLU A 36 3.48 11.51 5.15
N VAL A 37 2.73 10.78 5.97
CA VAL A 37 2.54 11.12 7.39
C VAL A 37 3.88 11.16 8.12
N ARG A 38 4.74 10.16 7.93
CA ARG A 38 6.08 10.15 8.54
C ARG A 38 6.93 11.32 8.06
N LYS A 39 6.96 11.62 6.75
CA LYS A 39 7.66 12.81 6.23
C LYS A 39 7.14 14.10 6.87
N GLY A 40 5.84 14.18 7.16
CA GLY A 40 5.24 15.28 7.89
C GLY A 40 5.73 15.41 9.33
N LEU A 41 5.94 14.29 10.02
CA LEU A 41 6.45 14.22 11.40
C LEU A 41 7.98 14.44 11.49
N GLU A 42 8.72 14.02 10.46
CA GLU A 42 10.18 14.12 10.40
C GLU A 42 10.69 15.52 10.03
N LYS A 43 9.81 16.46 9.67
CA LYS A 43 10.17 17.84 9.30
C LYS A 43 11.02 18.57 10.36
N ASP A 44 10.98 18.14 11.63
CA ASP A 44 11.76 18.72 12.73
C ASP A 44 12.90 17.84 13.25
N SER A 45 13.07 16.61 12.75
CA SER A 45 14.07 15.66 13.28
C SER A 45 15.27 15.47 12.34
N THR A 46 16.20 16.43 12.40
CA THR A 46 17.56 16.36 11.82
C THR A 46 18.46 15.27 12.42
N LEU A 47 17.95 14.43 13.34
CA LEU A 47 18.73 13.47 14.12
C LEU A 47 18.82 12.06 13.52
N PHE A 48 17.96 11.70 12.55
CA PHE A 48 17.94 10.33 11.98
C PHE A 48 18.05 10.26 10.45
N GLY A 49 18.01 11.38 9.75
CA GLY A 49 17.79 11.35 8.30
C GLY A 49 19.04 11.67 7.52
N HIS A 50 19.73 10.65 6.96
CA HIS A 50 20.35 10.72 5.61
C HIS A 50 20.79 9.33 5.11
N ASP A 51 21.03 8.36 5.98
CA ASP A 51 21.55 7.05 5.57
C ASP A 51 20.51 6.22 4.78
N PHE A 52 20.96 5.64 3.67
CA PHE A 52 20.14 4.84 2.77
C PHE A 52 19.50 3.63 3.46
N SER A 53 20.24 3.00 4.39
CA SER A 53 19.78 1.87 5.18
C SER A 53 18.59 2.21 6.08
N ALA A 54 18.63 3.36 6.75
CA ALA A 54 17.53 3.84 7.57
C ALA A 54 16.27 4.09 6.73
N LYS A 55 16.40 4.75 5.58
CA LYS A 55 15.28 4.96 4.64
C LYS A 55 14.68 3.64 4.16
N MET A 56 15.52 2.65 3.84
CA MET A 56 15.06 1.33 3.40
C MET A 56 14.32 0.58 4.53
N TYR A 57 14.85 0.60 5.75
CA TYR A 57 14.18 0.00 6.92
C TYR A 57 12.81 0.62 7.15
N TRP A 58 12.73 1.95 7.15
CA TRP A 58 11.49 2.69 7.36
C TRP A 58 10.45 2.45 6.26
N ASP A 59 10.89 2.34 5.00
CA ASP A 59 10.01 2.02 3.88
C ASP A 59 9.45 0.59 4.01
N MET A 60 10.29 -0.39 4.39
CA MET A 60 9.85 -1.76 4.65
C MET A 60 8.91 -1.86 5.86
N PHE A 61 9.15 -1.07 6.90
CA PHE A 61 8.30 -1.00 8.08
C PHE A 61 6.91 -0.50 7.74
N ASP A 62 6.79 0.60 6.99
CA ASP A 62 5.49 1.12 6.54
C ASP A 62 4.76 0.11 5.68
N MET A 63 5.48 -0.61 4.81
CA MET A 63 4.90 -1.64 3.95
C MET A 63 4.28 -2.76 4.79
N GLN A 64 4.97 -3.23 5.84
CA GLN A 64 4.42 -4.25 6.74
C GLN A 64 3.20 -3.75 7.51
N ILE A 65 3.21 -2.49 7.95
CA ILE A 65 2.04 -1.89 8.61
C ILE A 65 0.88 -1.75 7.63
N ALA A 66 1.12 -1.22 6.44
CA ALA A 66 0.12 -1.07 5.39
C ALA A 66 -0.53 -2.43 5.05
N LYS A 67 0.29 -3.48 4.88
CA LYS A 67 -0.19 -4.84 4.66
C LYS A 67 -1.05 -5.34 5.83
N ALA A 68 -0.58 -5.18 7.07
CA ALA A 68 -1.33 -5.63 8.25
C ALA A 68 -2.68 -4.89 8.39
N ILE A 69 -2.72 -3.61 8.06
CA ILE A 69 -3.94 -2.80 8.08
C ILE A 69 -4.88 -3.21 6.95
N SER A 70 -4.38 -3.37 5.72
CA SER A 70 -5.19 -3.84 4.59
C SER A 70 -5.71 -5.26 4.81
N ASP A 71 -4.91 -6.15 5.39
CA ASP A 71 -5.30 -7.52 5.73
C ASP A 71 -6.37 -7.60 6.83
N SER A 72 -6.48 -6.55 7.66
CA SER A 72 -7.55 -6.47 8.67
C SER A 72 -8.94 -6.24 8.06
N ASP A 73 -9.03 -5.85 6.77
CA ASP A 73 -10.27 -5.52 6.05
C ASP A 73 -11.17 -4.50 6.80
N GLN A 74 -10.62 -3.71 7.74
CA GLN A 74 -11.41 -2.78 8.58
C GLN A 74 -11.67 -1.41 7.95
N LEU A 75 -10.88 -1.03 6.93
CA LEU A 75 -10.96 0.32 6.35
C LEU A 75 -12.00 0.45 5.24
N GLY A 76 -12.46 -0.66 4.66
CA GLY A 76 -13.49 -0.66 3.62
C GLY A 76 -13.05 -0.07 2.26
N ILE A 77 -11.76 0.21 2.08
CA ILE A 77 -11.24 0.89 0.88
C ILE A 77 -11.28 -0.08 -0.31
N LYS A 78 -10.93 -1.35 -0.10
CA LYS A 78 -11.09 -2.41 -1.11
C LYS A 78 -12.53 -2.51 -1.62
N GLU A 79 -13.52 -2.55 -0.74
CA GLU A 79 -14.94 -2.65 -1.10
C GLU A 79 -15.39 -1.39 -1.87
N TYR A 80 -14.92 -0.22 -1.45
CA TYR A 80 -15.17 1.04 -2.14
C TYR A 80 -14.62 1.01 -3.58
N ILE A 81 -13.36 0.60 -3.75
CA ILE A 81 -12.69 0.53 -5.07
C ILE A 81 -13.35 -0.51 -5.96
N GLN A 82 -13.70 -1.69 -5.43
CA GLN A 82 -14.43 -2.72 -6.18
C GLN A 82 -15.77 -2.19 -6.70
N ASN A 83 -16.53 -1.49 -5.86
CA ASN A 83 -17.80 -0.88 -6.28
C ASN A 83 -17.59 0.19 -7.35
N ALA A 84 -16.56 1.04 -7.22
CA ALA A 84 -16.24 2.04 -8.23
C ALA A 84 -15.87 1.41 -9.58
N LEU A 85 -15.08 0.33 -9.58
CA LEU A 85 -14.71 -0.41 -10.79
C LEU A 85 -15.93 -1.04 -11.47
N ASN A 86 -16.86 -1.59 -10.70
CA ASN A 86 -18.10 -2.16 -11.24
C ASN A 86 -18.99 -1.07 -11.87
N ILE A 87 -19.17 0.06 -11.19
CA ILE A 87 -19.94 1.21 -11.73
C ILE A 87 -19.30 1.75 -13.01
N TYR A 88 -17.96 1.82 -13.06
CA TYR A 88 -17.24 2.28 -14.24
C TYR A 88 -17.50 1.35 -15.43
N GLU A 89 -17.41 0.04 -15.26
CA GLU A 89 -17.70 -0.92 -16.32
C GLU A 89 -19.16 -0.87 -16.81
N GLU A 90 -20.11 -0.70 -15.89
CA GLU A 90 -21.53 -0.56 -16.24
C GLU A 90 -21.81 0.68 -17.08
N LYS A 91 -21.13 1.80 -16.78
CA LYS A 91 -21.32 3.10 -17.46
C LYS A 91 -20.39 3.35 -18.64
N SER A 92 -19.34 2.54 -18.81
CA SER A 92 -18.36 2.63 -19.89
C SER A 92 -18.83 1.93 -21.17
N LYS A 93 -19.91 1.15 -21.13
CA LYS A 93 -20.57 0.56 -22.30
C LYS A 93 -21.68 1.47 -22.80
#